data_AF-A0A962SVY3-F1
#
_entry.id   AF-A0A962SVY3-F1
#
_cell.length_a   1.000
_cell.length_b   1.000
_cell.length_c   1.000
_cell.angle_alpha   90.00
_cell.angle_beta   90.00
_cell.angle_gamma   90.00
#
_symmetry.space_group_name_H-M   'P 1'
#
loop_
_entity.id
_entity.type
_entity.pdbx_description
1 polymer ?
#
loop_
_entity_poly.entity_id
_entity_poly.type
_entity_poly.pdbx_seq_one_letter_code
_entity_poly.pdbx_strand_id
1 'polypeptide(L)'
;YWGTWMIDGETVELLGQERVCAPAQVTAPPGEWFGAGAGWAAYSQTLLQRLTVSGWQGDCYPHAGDVARLAAAPSGRSEWLTAEQVLPVYLRNQVVSQLPAVSR
;
A
#
# COMPACT_ATOMS: atom_id res chain seq x y z
N TYR A 1 4.41 1.41 -4.46
CA TYR A 1 3.92 0.96 -3.15
C TYR A 1 2.96 -0.19 -3.40
N TRP A 2 2.99 -1.21 -2.55
CA TRP A 2 2.18 -2.40 -2.67
C TRP A 2 1.71 -2.83 -1.28
N GLY A 3 0.44 -3.22 -1.20
CA GLY A 3 -0.19 -3.80 -0.03
C GLY A 3 -1.42 -4.60 -0.47
N THR A 4 -1.88 -5.49 0.38
CA THR A 4 -3.08 -6.30 0.14
C THR A 4 -3.96 -6.22 1.35
N TRP A 5 -5.24 -5.92 1.16
CA TRP A 5 -6.19 -5.75 2.25
C TRP A 5 -7.37 -6.69 2.07
N MET A 6 -7.85 -7.23 3.18
CA MET A 6 -9.14 -7.89 3.28
C MET A 6 -10.15 -6.87 3.81
N ILE A 7 -11.32 -6.83 3.17
CA ILE A 7 -12.41 -5.95 3.58
C ILE A 7 -13.57 -6.85 4.00
N ASP A 8 -14.01 -6.70 5.24
CA ASP A 8 -15.21 -7.36 5.79
C ASP A 8 -16.11 -6.31 6.45
N GLY A 9 -17.18 -5.93 5.75
CA GLY A 9 -18.04 -4.82 6.15
C GLY A 9 -17.27 -3.50 6.25
N GLU A 10 -17.19 -2.94 7.45
CA GLU A 10 -16.42 -1.71 7.74
C GLU A 10 -14.99 -1.99 8.22
N THR A 11 -14.63 -3.27 8.39
CA THR A 11 -13.29 -3.68 8.84
C THR A 11 -12.38 -3.84 7.65
N VAL A 12 -11.19 -3.23 7.74
CA VAL A 12 -10.14 -3.35 6.74
C VAL A 12 -8.88 -3.87 7.43
N GLU A 13 -8.41 -5.04 7.01
CA GLU A 13 -7.22 -5.68 7.58
C GLU A 13 -6.11 -5.79 6.55
N LEU A 14 -4.91 -5.37 6.92
CA LEU A 14 -3.72 -5.57 6.10
C LEU A 14 -3.31 -7.04 6.12
N LEU A 15 -3.20 -7.64 4.95
CA LEU A 15 -2.66 -8.98 4.76
C LEU A 15 -1.18 -8.88 4.41
N GLY A 16 -0.32 -9.28 5.34
CA GLY A 16 1.13 -9.20 5.19
C GLY A 16 1.69 -7.83 5.59
N GLN A 17 2.54 -7.25 4.75
CA GLN A 17 3.22 -5.98 5.05
C GLN A 17 3.19 -5.07 3.82
N GLU A 18 2.99 -3.77 4.05
CA GLU A 18 3.17 -2.77 3.01
C GLU A 18 4.64 -2.68 2.60
N ARG A 19 4.89 -2.50 1.30
CA ARG A 19 6.25 -2.42 0.79
C ARG A 19 6.38 -1.59 -0.49
N VAL A 20 7.62 -1.23 -0.80
CA VAL A 20 8.03 -0.75 -2.12
C VAL A 20 8.79 -1.87 -2.81
N CYS A 21 8.29 -2.30 -3.97
CA CYS A 21 8.93 -3.33 -4.78
C CYS A 21 8.67 -3.09 -6.27
N ALA A 22 9.40 -3.81 -7.12
CA ALA A 22 9.15 -3.83 -8.55
C ALA A 22 7.80 -4.53 -8.86
N PRO A 23 7.07 -4.15 -9.92
CA PRO A 23 5.79 -4.78 -10.28
C PRO A 23 5.88 -6.30 -10.44
N ALA A 24 6.99 -6.82 -10.97
CA ALA A 24 7.21 -8.25 -11.11
C ALA A 24 7.36 -9.00 -9.77
N GLN A 25 7.59 -8.29 -8.67
CA GLN A 25 7.80 -8.86 -7.33
C GLN A 25 6.56 -8.74 -6.45
N VAL A 26 5.43 -8.22 -6.94
CA VAL A 26 4.18 -8.18 -6.17
C VAL A 26 3.71 -9.60 -5.85
N THR A 27 3.00 -9.71 -4.73
CA THR A 27 2.45 -10.96 -4.20
C THR A 27 1.16 -10.66 -3.48
N ALA A 28 0.20 -11.58 -3.57
CA ALA A 28 -1.00 -11.60 -2.75
C ALA A 28 -1.26 -13.05 -2.29
N PRO A 29 -2.00 -13.26 -1.20
CA PRO A 29 -2.52 -14.59 -0.87
C PRO A 29 -3.34 -15.18 -2.04
N PRO A 30 -3.46 -16.52 -2.13
CA PRO A 30 -4.27 -17.16 -3.17
C PRO A 30 -5.71 -16.68 -3.13
N GLY A 31 -6.28 -16.38 -4.30
CA GLY A 31 -7.64 -15.87 -4.43
C GLY A 31 -7.79 -14.93 -5.60
N GLU A 32 -9.02 -14.46 -5.80
CA GLU A 32 -9.33 -13.40 -6.75
C GLU A 32 -9.34 -12.05 -6.04
N TRP A 33 -8.70 -11.05 -6.64
CA TRP A 33 -8.49 -9.73 -6.04
C TRP A 33 -9.10 -8.61 -6.90
N PHE A 34 -9.28 -7.43 -6.31
CA PHE A 34 -9.58 -6.20 -7.04
C PHE A 34 -8.43 -5.21 -6.88
N GLY A 35 -7.94 -4.68 -7.99
CA GLY A 35 -6.83 -3.73 -8.00
C GLY A 35 -7.27 -2.28 -7.80
N ALA A 36 -6.55 -1.51 -6.98
CA ALA A 36 -6.78 -0.07 -6.81
C ALA A 36 -5.49 0.73 -6.89
N GLY A 37 -5.55 1.89 -7.53
CA GLY A 37 -4.50 2.91 -7.54
C GLY A 37 -3.63 2.94 -8.79
N ALA A 38 -2.90 4.05 -8.94
CA ALA A 38 -2.14 4.39 -10.15
C ALA A 38 -1.09 3.35 -10.57
N GLY A 39 -0.64 2.49 -9.64
CA GLY A 39 0.22 1.36 -9.97
C GLY A 39 -0.41 0.39 -10.98
N TRP A 40 -1.72 0.21 -10.93
CA TRP A 40 -2.46 -0.60 -11.90
C TRP A 40 -2.53 0.06 -13.27
N ALA A 41 -2.73 1.39 -13.34
CA ALA A 41 -2.68 2.11 -14.62
C ALA A 41 -1.28 2.03 -15.28
N ALA A 42 -0.22 2.11 -14.49
CA ALA A 42 1.15 2.13 -14.98
C ALA A 42 1.71 0.74 -15.35
N TYR A 43 1.30 -0.31 -14.63
CA TYR A 43 1.94 -1.63 -14.71
C TYR A 43 0.97 -2.81 -14.90
N SER A 44 -0.27 -2.55 -15.36
CA SER A 44 -1.33 -3.57 -15.52
C SER A 44 -0.85 -4.85 -16.18
N GLN A 45 -0.11 -4.77 -17.29
CA GLN A 45 0.37 -5.95 -18.02
C GLN A 45 1.22 -6.88 -17.13
N THR A 46 2.15 -6.32 -16.34
CA THR A 46 2.97 -7.11 -15.42
C THR A 46 2.17 -7.60 -14.22
N LEU A 47 1.26 -6.79 -13.68
CA LEU A 47 0.45 -7.17 -12.52
C LEU A 47 -0.53 -8.30 -12.85
N LEU A 48 -1.14 -8.28 -14.04
CA LEU A 48 -2.03 -9.33 -14.54
C LEU A 48 -1.33 -10.68 -14.77
N GLN A 49 0.00 -10.68 -14.97
CA GLN A 49 0.78 -11.92 -15.02
C GLN A 49 1.08 -12.50 -13.63
N ARG A 50 0.92 -11.69 -12.58
CA ARG A 50 1.30 -12.02 -11.21
C ARG A 50 0.11 -12.37 -10.33
N LEU A 51 -1.06 -11.84 -10.64
CA LEU A 51 -2.24 -11.86 -9.78
C LEU A 51 -3.49 -12.21 -10.58
N THR A 52 -4.37 -13.00 -9.96
CA THR A 52 -5.73 -13.20 -10.45
C THR A 52 -6.61 -12.05 -9.94
N VAL A 53 -7.17 -11.26 -10.86
CA VAL A 53 -8.04 -10.13 -10.52
C VAL A 53 -9.34 -10.16 -11.29
N SER A 54 -10.43 -9.78 -10.64
CA SER A 54 -11.74 -9.57 -11.29
C SER A 54 -11.82 -8.22 -12.02
N GLY A 55 -10.94 -7.28 -11.66
CA GLY A 55 -10.85 -5.95 -12.26
C GLY A 55 -9.84 -5.06 -11.53
N TRP A 56 -9.68 -3.84 -12.01
CA TRP A 56 -8.89 -2.83 -11.34
C TRP A 56 -9.35 -1.41 -11.69
N GLN A 57 -9.09 -0.47 -10.77
CA GLN A 57 -9.32 0.96 -10.95
C GLN A 57 -8.03 1.76 -10.76
N GLY A 58 -7.46 2.25 -11.87
CA GLY A 58 -6.17 2.93 -11.87
C GLY A 58 -6.21 4.36 -11.36
N ASP A 59 -7.37 5.00 -11.41
CA ASP A 59 -7.63 6.36 -10.96
C ASP A 59 -8.28 6.41 -9.57
N CYS A 60 -8.16 5.32 -8.80
CA CYS A 60 -8.56 5.27 -7.40
C CYS A 60 -7.48 5.94 -6.53
N TYR A 61 -7.80 7.09 -5.93
CA TYR A 61 -6.88 7.83 -5.05
C TYR A 61 -7.40 7.86 -3.61
N PRO A 62 -6.52 8.02 -2.61
CA PRO A 62 -6.97 8.17 -1.23
C PRO A 62 -7.87 9.40 -1.06
N HIS A 63 -9.05 9.21 -0.49
CA HIS A 63 -9.95 10.30 -0.13
C HIS A 63 -9.95 10.56 1.37
N ALA A 64 -9.99 11.83 1.77
CA ALA A 64 -10.01 12.22 3.18
C ALA A 64 -11.22 11.62 3.93
N GLY A 65 -12.37 11.46 3.26
CA GLY A 65 -13.54 10.82 3.85
C GLY A 65 -13.32 9.34 4.20
N ASP A 66 -12.57 8.61 3.39
CA ASP A 66 -12.23 7.21 3.67
C ASP A 66 -11.23 7.10 4.82
N VAL A 67 -10.23 7.99 4.85
CA VAL A 67 -9.29 8.09 5.98
C VAL A 67 -10.03 8.38 7.29
N ALA A 68 -10.98 9.31 7.28
CA ALA A 68 -11.78 9.64 8.46
C ALA A 68 -12.66 8.47 8.91
N ARG A 69 -13.25 7.72 7.98
CA ARG A 69 -14.01 6.49 8.28
C ARG A 69 -13.15 5.42 8.95
N LEU A 70 -11.97 5.16 8.39
CA LEU A 70 -11.02 4.20 8.98
C LEU A 70 -10.59 4.63 10.39
N ALA A 71 -10.31 5.91 10.61
CA ALA A 71 -9.93 6.44 11.92
C ALA A 71 -11.08 6.37 12.96
N ALA A 72 -12.34 6.46 12.51
CA ALA A 72 -13.51 6.39 13.39
C ALA A 72 -13.83 4.95 13.86
N ALA A 73 -13.31 3.93 13.16
CA ALA A 73 -13.55 2.53 13.46
C ALA A 73 -13.14 2.18 14.91
N PRO A 74 -13.98 1.46 15.68
CA PRO A 74 -13.67 1.14 17.08
C PRO A 74 -12.36 0.37 17.27
N SER A 75 -12.00 -0.48 16.31
CA SER A 75 -10.78 -1.30 16.32
C SER A 75 -9.50 -0.47 16.37
N GLY A 76 -9.46 0.70 15.73
CA GLY A 76 -8.28 1.57 15.70
C GLY A 76 -8.13 2.50 16.90
N ARG A 77 -9.08 2.50 17.86
CA ARG A 77 -9.09 3.48 18.96
C ARG A 77 -7.93 3.34 19.95
N SER A 78 -7.36 2.14 20.08
CA SER A 78 -6.17 1.91 20.92
C SER A 78 -4.88 2.46 20.30
N GLU A 79 -4.90 2.88 19.03
CA GLU A 79 -3.71 3.29 18.28
C GLU A 79 -3.58 4.81 18.12
N TRP A 80 -4.45 5.60 18.78
CA TRP A 80 -4.40 7.05 18.71
C TRP A 80 -3.13 7.57 19.37
N LEU A 81 -2.45 8.47 18.66
CA LEU A 81 -1.21 9.10 19.09
C LEU A 81 -1.49 10.56 19.47
N THR A 82 -0.66 11.11 20.36
CA THR A 82 -0.65 12.57 20.54
C THR A 82 -0.06 13.24 19.31
N ALA A 83 -0.38 14.51 19.10
CA ALA A 83 0.00 15.22 17.88
C ALA A 83 1.52 15.21 17.65
N GLU A 84 2.31 15.34 18.71
CA GLU A 84 3.77 15.33 18.68
C GLU A 84 4.39 13.94 18.41
N GLN A 85 3.60 12.86 18.55
CA GLN A 85 4.04 11.48 18.29
C GLN A 85 3.77 11.04 16.84
N VAL A 86 2.95 11.79 16.08
CA VAL A 86 2.62 11.44 14.70
C VAL A 86 3.84 11.59 13.81
N LEU A 87 4.20 10.51 13.11
CA LEU A 87 5.29 10.47 12.15
C LEU A 87 4.79 10.02 10.77
N PRO A 88 5.37 10.54 9.67
CA PRO A 88 5.07 10.06 8.33
C PRO A 88 5.55 8.61 8.14
N VAL A 89 4.75 7.80 7.45
CA VAL A 89 5.15 6.46 7.04
C VAL A 89 5.90 6.54 5.71
N TYR A 90 7.22 6.30 5.75
CA TYR A 90 8.06 6.21 4.56
C TYR A 90 8.47 4.75 4.29
N LEU A 91 7.86 4.13 3.27
CA LEU A 91 8.19 2.74 2.90
C LEU A 91 9.40 2.62 1.97
N ARG A 92 9.93 3.74 1.46
CA ARG A 92 11.12 3.77 0.61
C ARG A 92 12.33 4.19 1.45
N ASN A 93 13.07 3.21 1.96
CA ASN A 93 14.20 3.46 2.86
C ASN A 93 15.51 3.89 2.18
N GLN A 94 15.58 3.97 0.84
CA GLN A 94 16.80 4.37 0.14
C GLN A 94 16.51 5.46 -0.89
N VAL A 95 16.84 6.70 -0.54
CA VAL A 95 16.75 7.87 -1.41
C VAL A 95 18.13 8.44 -1.78
N VAL A 96 19.21 7.88 -1.23
CA VAL A 96 20.57 8.39 -1.43
C VAL A 96 21.46 7.29 -1.99
N SER A 97 21.93 7.47 -3.22
CA SER A 97 23.10 6.75 -3.72
C SER A 97 24.30 7.17 -2.86
N GLN A 98 24.98 6.21 -2.23
CA GLN A 98 26.28 6.51 -1.65
C GLN A 98 27.21 6.96 -2.77
N LEU A 99 27.70 8.21 -2.69
CA LEU A 99 28.78 8.66 -3.56
C LEU A 99 29.96 7.69 -3.37
N PRO A 100 30.58 7.18 -4.45
CA PRO A 100 31.76 6.35 -4.31
C PRO A 100 32.81 7.14 -3.51
N ALA A 101 33.40 6.49 -2.51
CA ALA A 101 34.47 7.06 -1.72
C ALA A 101 35.58 7.51 -2.68
N VAL A 102 35.89 8.81 -2.66
CA VAL A 102 37.04 9.35 -3.40
C VAL A 102 38.29 8.81 -2.72
N SER A 103 38.95 7.85 -3.36
CA SER A 103 40.30 7.41 -2.96
C SER A 103 41.28 8.57 -3.17
N ARG A 104 41.92 9.00 -2.08
CA ARG A 104 43.12 9.85 -2.12
C ARG A 104 44.36 9.00 -2.38
#